data_AF-A0A927S0X5-F1
#
_entry.id   AF-A0A927S0X5-F1
#
_cell.length_a   1.000
_cell.length_b   1.000
_cell.length_c   1.000
_cell.angle_alpha   90.00
_cell.angle_beta   90.00
_cell.angle_gamma   90.00
#
_symmetry.space_group_name_H-M   'P 1'
#
loop_
_entity.id
_entity.type
_entity.pdbx_description
1 polymer ?
#
loop_
_entity_poly.entity_id
_entity_poly.type
_entity_poly.pdbx_seq_one_letter_code
_entity_poly.pdbx_strand_id
1 'polypeptide(L)'
;MNKDNVIDLFEVQDIFSLVLSVTIGGIFGELLHIEDGLNTFGTFLQKKMTTDRYDENGNLLTNTFGKGFINGTILFCVDAQVIFGSIVAGMGQHEVLLIKSVLDGTIALFLAMKLGYGVMLSSILVFVFQALFALPAGILSTYITESFIAQLTAIGGVFMLCIGFNLLEIKKIKTANFLPALLGALVMFFI
;
A
#
# COMPACT_ATOMS: atom_id res chain seq x y z
N MET A 1 17.19 7.10 40.93
CA MET A 1 16.12 7.22 39.93
C MET A 1 16.44 6.20 38.86
N ASN A 2 15.65 5.12 38.82
CA ASN A 2 16.03 3.84 38.22
C ASN A 2 16.04 3.93 36.68
N LYS A 3 17.06 3.35 36.03
CA LYS A 3 17.23 3.36 34.57
C LYS A 3 16.03 2.71 33.85
N ASP A 4 15.37 1.77 34.54
CA ASP A 4 14.20 1.04 34.06
C ASP A 4 12.97 1.95 33.85
N ASN A 5 12.73 2.91 34.75
CA ASN A 5 11.59 3.84 34.60
C ASN A 5 11.78 4.81 33.43
N VAL A 6 13.03 5.11 33.06
CA VAL A 6 13.28 6.05 31.96
C VAL A 6 13.04 5.36 30.62
N ILE A 7 13.42 4.08 30.51
CA ILE A 7 13.21 3.25 29.31
C ILE A 7 11.71 3.00 29.10
N ASP A 8 10.96 2.65 30.15
CA ASP A 8 9.49 2.49 30.07
C ASP A 8 8.79 3.79 29.62
N LEU A 9 9.27 4.96 30.05
CA LEU A 9 8.68 6.24 29.63
C LEU A 9 8.93 6.55 28.14
N PHE A 10 10.08 6.15 27.60
CA PHE A 10 10.37 6.29 26.16
C PHE A 10 9.51 5.33 25.33
N GLU A 11 9.37 4.06 25.74
CA GLU A 11 8.52 3.08 25.04
C GLU A 11 7.04 3.51 25.02
N VAL A 12 6.53 4.03 26.15
CA VAL A 12 5.14 4.53 26.22
C VAL A 12 4.95 5.80 25.38
N GLN A 13 5.97 6.66 25.28
CA GLN A 13 5.92 7.87 24.46
C GLN A 13 5.86 7.54 22.96
N ASP A 14 6.63 6.54 22.51
CA ASP A 14 6.61 6.07 21.13
C ASP A 14 5.27 5.41 20.77
N ILE A 15 4.68 4.62 21.67
CA ILE A 15 3.35 4.03 21.47
C ILE A 15 2.26 5.10 21.44
N PHE A 16 2.32 6.10 22.33
CA PHE A 16 1.36 7.19 22.34
C PHE A 16 1.41 7.99 21.03
N SER A 17 2.62 8.33 20.57
CA SER A 17 2.84 9.02 19.29
C SER A 17 2.28 8.21 18.12
N LEU A 18 2.53 6.90 18.11
CA LEU A 18 1.99 5.98 17.11
C LEU A 18 0.46 6.01 17.06
N VAL A 19 -0.21 5.81 18.20
CA VAL A 19 -1.67 5.77 18.28
C VAL A 19 -2.27 7.11 17.86
N LEU A 20 -1.68 8.23 18.29
CA LEU A 20 -2.12 9.56 17.92
C LEU A 20 -1.98 9.78 16.41
N SER A 21 -0.84 9.41 15.82
CA SER A 21 -0.57 9.54 14.39
C SER A 21 -1.53 8.70 13.54
N VAL A 22 -1.75 7.44 13.91
CA VAL A 22 -2.69 6.55 13.20
C VAL A 22 -4.13 7.05 13.32
N THR A 23 -4.53 7.53 14.49
CA THR A 23 -5.89 8.03 14.73
C THR A 23 -6.15 9.32 13.96
N ILE A 24 -5.27 10.31 14.12
CA ILE A 24 -5.39 11.59 13.41
C ILE A 24 -5.28 11.36 11.89
N GLY A 25 -4.30 10.58 11.45
CA GLY A 25 -4.09 10.24 10.05
C GLY A 25 -5.31 9.53 9.44
N GLY A 26 -5.91 8.58 10.16
CA GLY A 26 -7.13 7.90 9.75
C GLY A 26 -8.34 8.84 9.64
N ILE A 27 -8.53 9.75 10.61
CA ILE A 27 -9.60 10.77 10.56
C ILE A 27 -9.40 11.68 9.35
N PHE A 28 -8.18 12.20 9.15
CA PHE A 28 -7.87 13.06 8.01
C PHE A 28 -8.04 12.33 6.68
N GLY A 29 -7.61 11.07 6.58
CA GLY A 29 -7.77 10.31 5.34
C GLY A 29 -9.20 9.90 5.05
N GLU A 30 -10.01 9.64 6.07
CA GLU A 30 -11.46 9.45 5.91
C GLU A 30 -12.14 10.74 5.43
N LEU A 31 -11.79 11.89 6.01
CA LEU A 31 -12.31 13.19 5.57
C LEU A 31 -11.93 13.50 4.11
N LEU A 32 -10.71 13.18 3.71
CA LEU A 32 -10.20 13.36 2.35
C LEU A 32 -10.68 12.27 1.37
N HIS A 33 -11.35 11.22 1.85
CA HIS A 33 -11.82 10.10 1.06
C HIS A 33 -10.73 9.52 0.14
N ILE A 34 -9.52 9.32 0.68
CA ILE A 34 -8.34 8.92 -0.10
C ILE A 34 -8.57 7.61 -0.84
N GLU A 35 -9.20 6.65 -0.18
CA GLU A 35 -9.54 5.38 -0.81
C GLU A 35 -10.50 5.56 -1.99
N ASP A 36 -11.47 6.44 -1.88
CA ASP A 36 -12.45 6.67 -2.96
C ASP A 36 -11.80 7.40 -4.14
N GLY A 37 -10.85 8.31 -3.87
CA GLY A 37 -10.01 8.92 -4.88
C GLY A 37 -9.12 7.89 -5.60
N LEU A 38 -8.53 6.97 -4.85
CA LEU A 38 -7.68 5.90 -5.36
C LEU A 38 -8.51 4.90 -6.21
N ASN A 39 -9.69 4.51 -5.74
CA ASN A 39 -10.66 3.71 -6.50
C ASN A 39 -11.08 4.40 -7.79
N THR A 40 -11.37 5.71 -7.74
CA THR A 40 -11.72 6.50 -8.92
C THR A 40 -10.58 6.53 -9.92
N PHE A 41 -9.34 6.73 -9.46
CA PHE A 41 -8.14 6.66 -10.29
C PHE A 41 -7.95 5.28 -10.94
N GLY A 42 -8.19 4.21 -10.18
CA GLY A 42 -8.16 2.84 -10.70
C GLY A 42 -9.18 2.63 -11.82
N THR A 43 -10.43 3.05 -11.62
CA THR A 43 -11.46 2.94 -12.68
C THR A 43 -11.17 3.83 -13.89
N PHE A 44 -10.54 4.99 -13.71
CA PHE A 44 -10.10 5.86 -14.79
C PHE A 44 -8.99 5.22 -15.62
N LEU A 45 -7.96 4.67 -14.97
CA LEU A 45 -6.89 3.92 -15.63
C LEU A 45 -7.46 2.68 -16.34
N GLN A 46 -8.42 1.98 -15.73
CA GLN A 46 -9.09 0.84 -16.34
C GLN A 46 -9.77 1.26 -17.64
N LYS A 47 -10.59 2.32 -17.61
CA LYS A 47 -11.28 2.81 -18.81
C LYS A 47 -10.31 3.28 -19.90
N LYS A 48 -9.18 3.88 -19.53
CA LYS A 48 -8.18 4.37 -20.49
C LYS A 48 -7.37 3.25 -21.12
N MET A 49 -7.04 2.21 -20.35
CA MET A 49 -6.23 1.09 -20.81
C MET A 49 -7.06 -0.05 -21.44
N THR A 50 -8.34 -0.15 -21.11
CA THR A 50 -9.24 -1.13 -21.72
C THR A 50 -9.77 -0.58 -23.03
N THR A 51 -9.24 -1.09 -24.15
CA THR A 51 -9.88 -0.90 -25.46
C THR A 51 -10.85 -2.06 -25.65
N ASP A 52 -12.15 -1.81 -25.43
CA ASP A 52 -13.18 -2.78 -25.83
C ASP A 52 -13.15 -2.90 -27.36
N ARG A 53 -12.64 -4.03 -27.84
CA ARG A 53 -12.64 -4.36 -29.27
C ARG A 53 -13.88 -5.16 -29.59
N TYR A 54 -14.62 -4.72 -30.60
CA TYR A 54 -15.76 -5.43 -31.15
C TYR A 54 -15.36 -6.00 -32.51
N ASP A 55 -15.76 -7.23 -32.76
CA ASP A 55 -15.63 -7.90 -34.06
C ASP A 55 -16.53 -7.21 -35.10
N GLU A 56 -16.29 -7.47 -36.39
CA GLU A 56 -17.14 -7.00 -37.51
C GLU A 56 -18.62 -7.40 -37.37
N ASN A 57 -18.89 -8.44 -36.58
CA ASN A 57 -20.23 -8.94 -36.25
C ASN A 57 -20.85 -8.34 -34.98
N GLY A 58 -20.23 -7.32 -34.35
CA GLY A 58 -20.71 -6.72 -33.10
C GLY A 58 -20.49 -7.57 -31.85
N ASN A 59 -19.74 -8.68 -31.96
CA ASN A 59 -19.37 -9.52 -30.82
C ASN A 59 -18.15 -8.95 -30.10
N LEU A 60 -18.18 -8.93 -28.77
CA LEU A 60 -17.09 -8.42 -27.94
C LEU A 60 -15.88 -9.37 -28.06
N LEU A 61 -14.79 -8.91 -28.69
CA LEU A 61 -13.53 -9.65 -28.76
C LEU A 61 -12.89 -9.60 -27.36
N THR A 62 -13.21 -10.59 -26.52
CA THR A 62 -12.61 -10.75 -25.20
C THR A 62 -11.14 -11.13 -25.34
N ASN A 63 -10.26 -10.13 -25.39
CA ASN A 63 -8.84 -10.33 -25.17
C ASN A 63 -8.60 -10.59 -23.67
N THR A 64 -8.82 -11.83 -23.25
CA THR A 64 -8.66 -12.28 -21.85
C THR A 64 -7.26 -11.98 -21.32
N PHE A 65 -6.24 -12.08 -22.18
CA PHE A 65 -4.86 -11.70 -21.85
C PHE A 65 -4.73 -10.20 -21.51
N GLY A 66 -5.24 -9.32 -22.38
CA GLY A 66 -5.23 -7.87 -22.13
C GLY A 66 -6.03 -7.48 -20.87
N LYS A 67 -7.18 -8.11 -20.66
CA LYS A 67 -8.02 -7.90 -19.46
C LYS A 67 -7.30 -8.32 -18.18
N GLY A 68 -6.60 -9.46 -18.19
CA GLY A 68 -5.79 -9.93 -17.05
C GLY A 68 -4.63 -8.99 -16.72
N PHE A 69 -3.92 -8.49 -17.73
CA PHE A 69 -2.85 -7.51 -17.56
C PHE A 69 -3.35 -6.21 -16.92
N ILE A 70 -4.38 -5.60 -17.51
CA ILE A 70 -4.91 -4.30 -17.05
C ILE A 70 -5.49 -4.42 -15.64
N ASN A 71 -6.32 -5.44 -15.38
CA ASN A 71 -6.91 -5.64 -14.06
C ASN A 71 -5.86 -5.93 -13.00
N GLY A 72 -4.84 -6.73 -13.32
CA GLY A 72 -3.73 -6.99 -12.41
C GLY A 72 -2.96 -5.72 -12.09
N THR A 73 -2.54 -4.97 -13.12
CA THR A 73 -1.79 -3.73 -12.92
C THR A 73 -2.56 -2.72 -12.08
N ILE A 74 -3.87 -2.56 -12.30
CA ILE A 74 -4.65 -1.59 -11.53
C ILE A 74 -4.81 -2.07 -10.09
N LEU A 75 -5.18 -3.34 -9.90
CA LEU A 75 -5.36 -3.90 -8.56
C LEU A 75 -4.08 -3.78 -7.73
N PHE A 76 -2.91 -4.03 -8.34
CA PHE A 76 -1.64 -3.98 -7.65
C PHE A 76 -1.06 -2.57 -7.54
N CYS A 77 -1.09 -1.73 -8.59
CA CYS A 77 -0.46 -0.39 -8.57
C CYS A 77 -1.29 0.67 -7.84
N VAL A 78 -2.63 0.51 -7.81
CA VAL A 78 -3.56 1.45 -7.17
C VAL A 78 -3.83 1.02 -5.72
N ASP A 79 -3.02 0.12 -5.18
CA ASP A 79 -3.07 -0.26 -3.77
C ASP A 79 -2.25 0.73 -2.93
N ALA A 80 -2.83 1.23 -1.84
CA ALA A 80 -2.19 2.23 -0.98
C ALA A 80 -0.89 1.70 -0.35
N GLN A 81 -0.78 0.38 -0.17
CA GLN A 81 0.46 -0.21 0.33
C GLN A 81 1.59 -0.22 -0.68
N VAL A 82 1.35 0.01 -1.98
CA VAL A 82 2.45 0.24 -2.92
C VAL A 82 3.22 1.48 -2.51
N ILE A 83 2.54 2.57 -2.18
CA ILE A 83 3.19 3.81 -1.77
C ILE A 83 3.92 3.60 -0.44
N PHE A 84 3.21 3.11 0.58
CA PHE A 84 3.76 2.88 1.91
C PHE A 84 4.92 1.87 1.89
N GLY A 85 4.70 0.70 1.30
CA GLY A 85 5.67 -0.39 1.24
C GLY A 85 6.92 -0.02 0.44
N SER A 86 6.80 0.79 -0.63
CA SER A 86 7.96 1.28 -1.38
C SER A 86 8.80 2.25 -0.57
N ILE A 87 8.18 3.13 0.21
CA ILE A 87 8.89 4.10 1.06
C ILE A 87 9.64 3.37 2.17
N VAL A 88 8.97 2.50 2.92
CA VAL A 88 9.58 1.74 4.02
C VAL A 88 10.72 0.84 3.50
N ALA A 89 10.53 0.21 2.34
CA ALA A 89 11.58 -0.59 1.72
C ALA A 89 12.77 0.24 1.23
N GLY A 90 12.52 1.43 0.66
CA GLY A 90 13.58 2.36 0.31
C GLY A 90 14.43 2.75 1.52
N MET A 91 13.83 2.80 2.70
CA MET A 91 14.51 3.14 3.97
C MET A 91 15.26 1.95 4.61
N GLY A 92 15.34 0.79 3.95
CA GLY A 92 16.12 -0.37 4.40
C GLY A 92 15.31 -1.42 5.16
N GLN A 93 14.00 -1.24 5.33
CA GLN A 93 13.13 -2.22 5.98
C GLN A 93 12.37 -3.10 4.98
N HIS A 94 12.69 -4.39 4.98
CA HIS A 94 12.22 -5.32 3.96
C HIS A 94 11.02 -6.16 4.39
N GLU A 95 10.73 -6.23 5.70
CA GLU A 95 9.67 -7.09 6.26
C GLU A 95 8.28 -6.79 5.66
N VAL A 96 7.95 -5.50 5.54
CA VAL A 96 6.69 -5.03 4.94
C VAL A 96 6.55 -5.50 3.49
N LEU A 97 7.64 -5.46 2.72
CA LEU A 97 7.65 -5.81 1.30
C LEU A 97 7.61 -7.33 1.08
N LEU A 98 8.21 -8.11 1.97
CA LEU A 98 8.10 -9.57 1.98
C LEU A 98 6.67 -10.03 2.25
N ILE A 99 6.01 -9.46 3.27
CA ILE A 99 4.61 -9.78 3.57
C ILE A 99 3.72 -9.41 2.37
N LYS A 100 3.93 -8.21 1.78
CA LYS A 100 3.19 -7.79 0.58
C LYS A 100 3.40 -8.72 -0.61
N SER A 101 4.63 -9.21 -0.83
CA SER A 101 4.92 -10.12 -1.95
C SER A 101 4.12 -11.43 -1.85
N VAL A 102 3.93 -11.96 -0.64
CA VAL A 102 3.06 -13.13 -0.42
C VAL A 102 1.61 -12.78 -0.70
N LEU A 103 1.12 -11.64 -0.19
CA LEU A 103 -0.26 -11.17 -0.42
C LEU A 103 -0.55 -10.97 -1.91
N ASP A 104 0.26 -10.19 -2.60
CA ASP A 104 0.12 -9.92 -4.04
C ASP A 104 0.27 -11.20 -4.86
N GLY A 105 1.16 -12.13 -4.46
CA GLY A 105 1.30 -13.45 -5.08
C GLY A 105 0.04 -14.31 -4.98
N THR A 106 -0.60 -14.35 -3.81
CA THR A 106 -1.88 -15.07 -3.65
C THR A 106 -2.98 -14.43 -4.49
N ILE A 107 -3.08 -13.10 -4.50
CA ILE A 107 -4.07 -12.36 -5.31
C ILE A 107 -3.81 -12.59 -6.81
N ALA A 108 -2.54 -12.57 -7.24
CA ALA A 108 -2.16 -12.81 -8.63
C ALA A 108 -2.55 -14.22 -9.09
N LEU A 109 -2.42 -15.22 -8.22
CA LEU A 109 -2.87 -16.59 -8.50
C LEU A 109 -4.39 -16.64 -8.70
N PHE A 110 -5.16 -16.04 -7.80
CA PHE A 110 -6.62 -15.96 -7.94
C PHE A 110 -7.05 -15.21 -9.20
N LEU A 111 -6.36 -14.12 -9.53
CA LEU A 111 -6.65 -13.33 -10.71
C LEU A 111 -6.27 -14.09 -11.99
N ALA A 112 -5.16 -14.83 -12.00
CA ALA A 112 -4.72 -15.65 -13.12
C ALA A 112 -5.69 -16.81 -13.40
N MET A 113 -6.29 -17.40 -12.36
CA MET A 113 -7.34 -18.40 -12.54
C MET A 113 -8.61 -17.82 -13.21
N LYS A 114 -8.92 -16.54 -12.97
CA LYS A 114 -10.11 -15.87 -13.54
C LYS A 114 -9.87 -15.23 -14.92
N LEU A 115 -8.70 -14.63 -15.13
CA LEU A 115 -8.38 -13.78 -16.28
C LEU A 115 -7.20 -14.31 -17.12
N GLY A 116 -6.68 -15.49 -16.78
CA GLY A 116 -5.60 -16.16 -17.52
C GLY A 116 -4.22 -15.57 -17.29
N TYR A 117 -3.27 -15.99 -18.13
CA TYR A 117 -1.84 -15.69 -17.99
C TYR A 117 -1.46 -14.22 -18.18
N GLY A 118 -2.39 -13.36 -18.62
CA GLY A 118 -2.17 -11.91 -18.76
C GLY A 118 -1.75 -11.21 -17.47
N VAL A 119 -2.11 -11.79 -16.32
CA VAL A 119 -1.73 -11.27 -14.99
C VAL A 119 -0.22 -11.29 -14.77
N MET A 120 0.51 -12.27 -15.33
CA MET A 120 1.97 -12.33 -15.15
C MET A 120 2.67 -11.09 -15.72
N LEU A 121 2.15 -10.50 -16.80
CA LEU A 121 2.72 -9.31 -17.41
C LEU A 121 2.53 -8.06 -16.51
N SER A 122 1.55 -8.07 -15.61
CA SER A 122 1.28 -6.95 -14.70
C SER A 122 2.41 -6.74 -13.69
N SER A 123 3.13 -7.80 -13.32
CA SER A 123 4.25 -7.72 -12.36
C SER A 123 5.34 -6.75 -12.81
N ILE A 124 5.57 -6.62 -14.12
CA ILE A 124 6.54 -5.69 -14.69
C ILE A 124 6.12 -4.25 -14.39
N LEU A 125 4.85 -3.91 -14.60
CA LEU A 125 4.36 -2.56 -14.30
C LEU A 125 4.36 -2.27 -12.80
N VAL A 126 3.98 -3.25 -11.98
CA VAL A 126 4.03 -3.13 -10.51
C VAL A 126 5.45 -2.87 -10.04
N PHE A 127 6.42 -3.63 -10.55
CA PHE A 127 7.83 -3.47 -10.23
C PHE A 127 8.34 -2.07 -10.59
N VAL A 128 8.00 -1.56 -11.78
CA VAL A 128 8.38 -0.20 -12.20
C VAL A 128 7.74 0.85 -11.30
N PHE A 129 6.46 0.70 -10.94
CA PHE A 129 5.75 1.65 -10.08
C PHE A 129 6.35 1.68 -8.67
N GLN A 130 6.59 0.51 -8.08
CA GLN A 130 7.20 0.37 -6.76
C GLN A 130 8.64 0.89 -6.73
N ALA A 131 9.43 0.60 -7.77
CA ALA A 131 10.79 1.12 -7.91
C ALA A 131 10.81 2.67 -8.00
N LEU A 132 9.82 3.28 -8.66
CA LEU A 132 9.71 4.73 -8.79
C LEU A 132 9.55 5.42 -7.42
N PHE A 133 8.84 4.78 -6.48
CA PHE A 133 8.68 5.29 -5.12
C PHE A 133 9.82 4.87 -4.18
N ALA A 134 10.41 3.69 -4.39
CA ALA A 134 11.48 3.18 -3.52
C ALA A 134 12.82 3.89 -3.74
N LEU A 135 13.18 4.24 -4.98
CA LEU A 135 14.46 4.87 -5.30
C LEU A 135 14.66 6.24 -4.62
N PRO A 136 13.70 7.18 -4.67
CA PRO A 136 13.81 8.45 -3.96
C PRO A 136 13.85 8.28 -2.43
N ALA A 137 13.09 7.31 -1.90
CA ALA A 137 13.07 7.02 -0.47
C ALA A 137 14.42 6.51 0.05
N GLY A 138 15.15 5.72 -0.76
CA GLY A 138 16.51 5.27 -0.44
C GLY A 138 17.51 6.41 -0.29
N ILE A 139 17.42 7.43 -1.14
CA ILE A 139 18.27 8.63 -1.02
C ILE A 139 17.92 9.39 0.27
N LEU A 140 16.63 9.46 0.60
CA LEU A 140 16.14 10.15 1.80
C LEU A 140 16.48 9.41 3.10
N SER A 141 16.70 8.09 3.05
CA SER A 141 17.00 7.26 4.23
C SER A 141 18.23 7.73 5.01
N THR A 142 19.22 8.32 4.32
CA THR A 142 20.44 8.87 4.94
C THR A 142 20.15 10.02 5.92
N TYR A 143 18.99 10.67 5.80
CA TYR A 143 18.59 11.81 6.64
C TYR A 143 17.59 11.42 7.74
N ILE A 144 17.29 10.13 7.88
CA ILE A 144 16.23 9.61 8.75
C ILE A 144 16.85 8.88 9.95
N THR A 145 16.26 9.07 11.14
CA THR A 145 16.70 8.41 12.38
C THR A 145 16.09 7.02 12.55
N GLU A 146 16.76 6.15 13.32
CA GLU A 146 16.24 4.80 13.64
C GLU A 146 14.88 4.84 14.36
N SER A 147 14.64 5.85 15.20
CA SER A 147 13.36 6.04 15.91
C SER A 147 12.21 6.28 14.93
N PHE A 148 12.43 7.08 13.87
CA PHE A 148 11.41 7.28 12.84
C PHE A 148 11.11 6.00 12.07
N ILE A 149 12.15 5.22 11.73
CA ILE A 149 11.98 3.93 11.06
C ILE A 149 11.14 2.99 11.94
N ALA A 150 11.42 2.90 13.24
CA ALA A 150 10.65 2.07 14.18
C ALA A 150 9.16 2.48 14.23
N GLN A 151 8.86 3.79 14.24
CA GLN A 151 7.49 4.28 14.18
C GLN A 151 6.81 3.92 12.85
N LEU A 152 7.51 4.01 11.73
CA LEU A 152 6.99 3.59 10.43
C LEU A 152 6.69 2.09 10.39
N THR A 153 7.58 1.26 10.93
CA THR A 153 7.36 -0.19 11.07
C THR A 153 6.12 -0.48 11.88
N ALA A 154 5.93 0.24 12.99
CA ALA A 154 4.77 0.05 13.85
C ALA A 154 3.45 0.45 13.15
N ILE A 155 3.44 1.55 12.38
CA ILE A 155 2.30 1.91 11.50
C ILE A 155 2.07 0.81 10.46
N GLY A 156 3.13 0.27 9.88
CA GLY A 156 3.07 -0.84 8.93
C GLY A 156 2.44 -2.10 9.53
N GLY A 157 2.76 -2.43 10.79
CA GLY A 157 2.13 -3.51 11.53
C GLY A 157 0.62 -3.33 11.68
N VAL A 158 0.16 -2.10 11.96
CA VAL A 158 -1.28 -1.77 12.01
C VAL A 158 -1.93 -1.97 10.64
N PHE A 159 -1.28 -1.57 9.56
CA PHE A 159 -1.81 -1.76 8.20
C PHE A 159 -1.93 -3.25 7.85
N MET A 160 -0.93 -4.05 8.23
CA MET A 160 -0.97 -5.51 8.03
C MET A 160 -2.12 -6.15 8.82
N LEU A 161 -2.39 -5.71 10.04
CA LEU A 161 -3.56 -6.14 10.81
C LEU A 161 -4.86 -5.81 10.09
N CYS A 162 -5.01 -4.59 9.58
CA CYS A 162 -6.19 -4.17 8.82
C CYS A 162 -6.41 -5.06 7.57
N ILE A 163 -5.33 -5.48 6.91
CA ILE A 163 -5.40 -6.35 5.74
C ILE A 163 -5.75 -7.77 6.10
N GLY A 164 -5.20 -8.29 7.20
CA GLY A 164 -5.62 -9.58 7.76
C GLY A 164 -7.13 -9.61 7.99
N PHE A 165 -7.70 -8.55 8.57
CA PHE A 165 -9.15 -8.42 8.73
C PHE A 165 -9.92 -8.34 7.41
N ASN A 166 -9.37 -7.63 6.42
CA ASN A 166 -9.97 -7.54 5.08
C ASN A 166 -9.97 -8.90 4.37
N LEU A 167 -8.89 -9.67 4.48
CA LEU A 167 -8.76 -11.00 3.88
C LEU A 167 -9.68 -12.04 4.53
N LEU A 168 -9.88 -11.94 5.84
CA LEU A 168 -10.83 -12.79 6.57
C LEU A 168 -12.30 -12.40 6.32
N GLU A 169 -12.54 -11.36 5.50
CA GLU A 169 -13.86 -10.79 5.20
C GLU A 169 -14.70 -10.43 6.44
N ILE A 170 -14.06 -10.25 7.61
CA ILE A 170 -14.74 -9.92 8.88
C ILE A 170 -15.30 -8.49 8.79
N LYS A 171 -14.46 -7.55 8.35
CA LYS A 171 -14.83 -6.14 8.17
C LYS A 171 -13.94 -5.53 7.12
N LYS A 172 -14.56 -4.86 6.12
CA LYS A 172 -13.83 -4.05 5.15
C LYS A 172 -13.37 -2.75 5.81
N ILE A 173 -12.06 -2.65 6.00
CA ILE A 173 -11.34 -1.49 6.51
C ILE A 173 -10.71 -0.79 5.30
N LYS A 174 -11.00 0.51 5.17
CA LYS A 174 -10.43 1.36 4.14
C LYS A 174 -8.96 1.67 4.44
N THR A 175 -8.06 0.76 4.12
CA THR A 175 -6.63 0.87 4.46
C THR A 175 -5.96 2.08 3.83
N ALA A 176 -6.44 2.56 2.68
CA ALA A 176 -5.88 3.75 2.04
C ALA A 176 -6.14 5.04 2.84
N ASN A 177 -7.21 5.08 3.64
CA ASN A 177 -7.52 6.24 4.48
C ASN A 177 -6.56 6.38 5.67
N PHE A 178 -5.78 5.34 5.99
CA PHE A 178 -4.75 5.45 7.01
C PHE A 178 -3.41 5.95 6.46
N LEU A 179 -3.27 6.11 5.14
CA LEU A 179 -2.03 6.57 4.51
C LEU A 179 -1.54 7.94 5.03
N PRO A 180 -2.40 8.91 5.39
CA PRO A 180 -1.97 10.17 6.00
C PRO A 180 -1.33 10.03 7.38
N ALA A 181 -1.51 8.88 8.06
CA ALA A 181 -0.76 8.59 9.29
C ALA A 181 0.75 8.63 9.06
N LEU A 182 1.20 8.30 7.84
CA LEU A 182 2.60 8.44 7.44
C LEU A 182 3.07 9.90 7.52
N LEU A 183 2.24 10.83 7.04
CA LEU A 183 2.53 12.27 7.13
C LEU A 183 2.46 12.76 8.57
N GLY A 184 1.50 12.26 9.35
CA GLY A 184 1.39 12.57 10.79
C GLY A 184 2.64 12.17 11.56
N ALA A 185 3.18 10.98 11.29
CA ALA A 185 4.43 10.51 11.90
C ALA A 185 5.61 11.40 11.49
N LEU A 186 5.67 11.81 10.21
CA LEU A 186 6.73 12.69 9.72
C LEU A 186 6.66 14.08 10.35
N VAL A 187 5.47 14.66 10.53
CA VAL A 187 5.30 15.95 11.20
C VAL A 187 5.69 15.87 12.67
N MET A 188 5.28 14.81 13.39
CA MET A 188 5.68 14.63 14.78
C MET A 188 7.18 14.37 14.96
N PHE A 189 7.85 13.78 13.98
CA PHE A 189 9.30 13.64 14.01
C PHE A 189 10.03 15.00 13.93
N PHE A 190 9.45 15.99 13.26
CA PHE A 190 10.04 17.33 13.10
C PHE A 190 9.69 18.32 14.22
N ILE A 191 8.73 18.01 15.08
CA ILE A 191 8.28 18.82 16.23
C ILE A 191 8.98 18.37 17.49
#